data_AF-A0A821Z1B3-F1
#
_entry.id   AF-A0A821Z1B3-F1
#
_cell.length_a   1.000
_cell.length_b   1.000
_cell.length_c   1.000
_cell.angle_alpha   90.00
_cell.angle_beta   90.00
_cell.angle_gamma   90.00
#
_symmetry.space_group_name_H-M   'P 1'
#
loop_
_entity.id
_entity.type
_entity.pdbx_description
1 polymer ?
#
loop_
_entity_poly.entity_id
_entity_poly.type
_entity_poly.pdbx_seq_one_letter_code
_entity_poly.pdbx_strand_id
1 'polypeptide(L)'
;DTEKLHRKAHHESTDDYLKENTALSALHEWGKKINPKHALVTEHIECRSLFNPIYPGTEQGKLEMWLDFFPMSRPPGSAMTDITPPKPTNYQLRVTVWNTADVELNDENILTGEKTSDIYVKAWIIGEKTDVQQTDIHYRSLTGEGNFNWRFIFDFQFLDIEQKIVFESKDSVFQVGNTVKKIPPRVVIRVYDADFFSADDFLGECILNLTSLKCGSKTSDSCKAKILDAKHEGINLFTKKRIAGWWPMIAPQKQGEIRGEDLLGVCPL
;
A
#
# COMPACT_ATOMS: atom_id res chain seq x y z
N ASP A 1 -29.00 -57.84 41.13
CA ASP A 1 -28.80 -57.44 39.71
C ASP A 1 -27.57 -56.59 39.42
N THR A 2 -27.09 -55.75 40.35
CA THR A 2 -25.86 -54.93 40.20
C THR A 2 -24.66 -55.66 39.59
N GLU A 3 -24.37 -56.89 40.04
CA GLU A 3 -23.25 -57.68 39.51
C GLU A 3 -23.41 -58.06 38.03
N LYS A 4 -24.65 -58.32 37.58
CA LYS A 4 -24.94 -58.57 36.16
C LYS A 4 -24.75 -57.31 35.31
N LEU A 5 -25.13 -56.14 35.84
CA LEU A 5 -24.85 -54.86 35.17
C LEU A 5 -23.34 -54.62 35.05
N HIS A 6 -22.57 -54.81 36.13
CA HIS A 6 -21.11 -54.64 36.07
C HIS A 6 -20.44 -55.59 35.07
N ARG A 7 -20.78 -56.89 35.09
CA ARG A 7 -20.24 -57.85 34.10
C ARG A 7 -20.63 -57.47 32.67
N LYS A 8 -21.85 -56.98 32.44
CA LYS A 8 -22.28 -56.52 31.11
C LYS A 8 -21.50 -55.29 30.65
N ALA A 9 -21.44 -54.23 31.46
CA ALA A 9 -20.73 -53.00 31.12
C ALA A 9 -19.23 -53.24 30.89
N HIS A 10 -18.62 -54.14 31.66
CA HIS A 10 -17.21 -54.51 31.47
C HIS A 10 -16.97 -55.30 30.17
N HIS A 11 -17.93 -56.11 29.72
CA HIS A 11 -17.89 -56.81 28.43
C HIS A 11 -18.11 -55.85 27.26
N GLU A 12 -19.11 -54.97 27.33
CA GLU A 12 -19.36 -53.92 26.33
C GLU A 12 -18.12 -53.02 26.15
N SER A 13 -17.51 -52.58 27.25
CA SER A 13 -16.24 -51.81 27.23
C SER A 13 -15.04 -52.59 26.65
N THR A 14 -15.04 -53.93 26.71
CA THR A 14 -13.95 -54.75 26.14
C THR A 14 -14.16 -54.98 24.64
N ASP A 15 -15.41 -55.19 24.23
CA ASP A 15 -15.79 -55.34 22.82
C ASP A 15 -15.58 -54.04 22.04
N ASP A 16 -15.88 -52.88 22.63
CA ASP A 16 -15.63 -51.58 21.98
C ASP A 16 -14.13 -51.30 21.82
N TYR A 17 -13.32 -51.57 22.85
CA TYR A 17 -11.85 -51.51 22.74
C TYR A 17 -11.30 -52.46 21.65
N LEU A 18 -11.87 -53.66 21.50
CA LEU A 18 -11.49 -54.58 20.42
C LEU A 18 -11.90 -54.07 19.02
N LYS A 19 -13.09 -53.44 18.90
CA LYS A 19 -13.52 -52.78 17.65
C LYS A 19 -12.59 -51.63 17.28
N GLU A 20 -12.22 -50.77 18.23
CA GLU A 20 -11.30 -49.65 18.02
C GLU A 20 -9.93 -50.12 17.51
N ASN A 21 -9.31 -51.10 18.19
CA ASN A 21 -8.03 -51.66 17.77
C ASN A 21 -8.10 -52.34 16.38
N THR A 22 -9.23 -52.99 16.08
CA THR A 22 -9.46 -53.62 14.76
C THR A 22 -9.62 -52.56 13.65
N ALA A 23 -10.37 -51.49 13.92
CA ALA A 23 -10.55 -50.37 13.01
C ALA A 23 -9.24 -49.62 12.75
N LEU A 24 -8.46 -49.33 13.79
CA LEU A 24 -7.14 -48.71 13.68
C LEU A 24 -6.17 -49.57 12.85
N SER A 25 -6.19 -50.89 13.06
CA SER A 25 -5.39 -51.85 12.26
C SER A 25 -5.79 -51.85 10.78
N ALA A 26 -7.09 -51.73 10.48
CA ALA A 26 -7.59 -51.61 9.11
C ALA A 26 -7.18 -50.28 8.46
N LEU A 27 -7.23 -49.16 9.20
CA LEU A 27 -6.80 -47.83 8.71
C LEU A 27 -5.31 -47.81 8.36
N HIS A 28 -4.43 -48.33 9.23
CA HIS A 28 -2.98 -48.39 8.98
C HIS A 28 -2.59 -49.22 7.74
N GLU A 29 -3.39 -50.23 7.39
CA GLU A 29 -3.16 -51.09 6.24
C GLU A 29 -4.00 -50.71 5.01
N TRP A 30 -4.81 -49.65 5.08
CA TRP A 30 -5.79 -49.29 4.06
C TRP A 30 -5.17 -49.13 2.66
N GLY A 31 -4.18 -48.24 2.54
CA GLY A 31 -3.48 -47.99 1.27
C GLY A 31 -2.54 -49.12 0.82
N LYS A 32 -2.32 -50.15 1.64
CA LYS A 32 -1.42 -51.29 1.33
C LYS A 32 -2.18 -52.56 0.92
N LYS A 33 -3.29 -52.84 1.61
CA LYS A 33 -4.03 -54.13 1.50
C LYS A 33 -5.51 -53.98 1.19
N ILE A 34 -6.16 -52.86 1.52
CA ILE A 34 -7.62 -52.72 1.40
C ILE A 34 -8.01 -51.99 0.11
N ASN A 35 -7.44 -50.81 -0.14
CA ASN A 35 -7.69 -50.03 -1.36
C ASN A 35 -6.40 -49.33 -1.86
N PRO A 36 -5.48 -50.06 -2.52
CA PRO A 36 -4.23 -49.50 -3.02
C PRO A 36 -4.37 -48.40 -4.09
N LYS A 37 -5.59 -48.17 -4.61
CA LYS A 37 -5.90 -47.09 -5.57
C LYS A 37 -6.33 -45.80 -4.88
N HIS A 38 -6.76 -45.87 -3.61
CA HIS A 38 -7.23 -44.72 -2.83
C HIS A 38 -6.63 -44.83 -1.42
N ALA A 39 -5.35 -44.50 -1.31
CA ALA A 39 -4.68 -44.34 -0.03
C ALA A 39 -5.38 -43.25 0.80
N LEU A 40 -5.46 -43.44 2.12
CA LEU A 40 -5.87 -42.37 3.02
C LEU A 40 -4.77 -41.30 3.01
N VAL A 41 -5.15 -40.05 2.79
CA VAL A 41 -4.25 -38.91 2.94
C VAL A 41 -3.92 -38.80 4.42
N THR A 42 -2.63 -38.82 4.76
CA THR A 42 -2.14 -38.73 6.16
C THR A 42 -2.34 -37.35 6.78
N GLU A 43 -2.57 -36.35 5.95
CA GLU A 43 -2.73 -34.94 6.31
C GLU A 43 -4.22 -34.63 6.46
N HIS A 44 -4.61 -34.12 7.63
CA HIS A 44 -6.01 -33.89 7.98
C HIS A 44 -6.54 -32.58 7.38
N ILE A 45 -6.62 -32.52 6.05
CA ILE A 45 -7.17 -31.37 5.32
C ILE A 45 -8.70 -31.44 5.34
N GLU A 46 -9.34 -30.55 6.10
CA GLU A 46 -10.79 -30.37 6.08
C GLU A 46 -11.18 -29.29 5.06
N CYS A 47 -11.88 -29.68 3.99
CA CYS A 47 -12.44 -28.76 3.00
C CYS A 47 -13.92 -28.46 3.32
N ARG A 48 -14.25 -27.19 3.61
CA ARG A 48 -15.63 -26.72 3.83
C ARG A 48 -16.10 -25.80 2.70
N SER A 49 -17.21 -26.13 2.06
CA SER A 49 -17.88 -25.27 1.08
C SER A 49 -18.39 -23.98 1.72
N LEU A 50 -18.13 -22.84 1.08
CA LEU A 50 -18.57 -21.52 1.52
C LEU A 50 -19.87 -21.14 0.80
N PHE A 51 -20.87 -20.71 1.58
CA PHE A 51 -22.18 -20.30 1.08
C PHE A 51 -22.49 -18.86 1.50
N ASN A 52 -23.16 -18.13 0.62
CA ASN A 52 -23.55 -16.74 0.84
C ASN A 52 -25.04 -16.68 1.20
N PRO A 53 -25.45 -16.05 2.34
CA PRO A 53 -26.85 -15.95 2.73
C PRO A 53 -27.78 -15.29 1.69
N ILE A 54 -27.24 -14.48 0.77
CA ILE A 54 -27.98 -13.83 -0.32
C ILE A 54 -28.26 -14.81 -1.47
N TYR A 55 -27.42 -15.85 -1.64
CA TYR A 55 -27.50 -16.84 -2.70
C TYR A 55 -27.43 -18.28 -2.13
N PRO A 56 -28.42 -18.68 -1.31
CA PRO A 56 -28.42 -19.99 -0.65
C PRO A 56 -28.47 -21.13 -1.68
N GLY A 57 -27.72 -22.20 -1.41
CA GLY A 57 -27.62 -23.38 -2.27
C GLY A 57 -26.51 -23.35 -3.33
N THR A 58 -25.93 -22.17 -3.63
CA THR A 58 -24.79 -22.05 -4.53
C THR A 58 -23.49 -21.92 -3.73
N GLU A 59 -22.56 -22.87 -3.93
CA GLU A 59 -21.19 -22.76 -3.41
C GLU A 59 -20.46 -21.57 -4.05
N GLN A 60 -19.84 -20.71 -3.25
CA GLN A 60 -19.08 -19.53 -3.70
C GLN A 60 -17.57 -19.64 -3.43
N GLY A 61 -17.10 -20.84 -3.08
CA GLY A 61 -15.70 -21.15 -2.80
C GLY A 61 -15.56 -22.28 -1.78
N LYS A 62 -14.32 -22.64 -1.44
CA LYS A 62 -14.00 -23.60 -0.38
C LYS A 62 -12.93 -23.05 0.55
N LEU A 63 -13.07 -23.36 1.83
CA LEU A 63 -12.04 -23.16 2.84
C LEU A 63 -11.37 -24.50 3.10
N GLU A 64 -10.06 -24.58 2.89
CA GLU A 64 -9.25 -25.78 3.14
C GLU A 64 -8.39 -25.55 4.37
N MET A 65 -8.53 -26.41 5.38
CA MET A 65 -7.95 -26.22 6.71
C MET A 65 -7.11 -27.43 7.12
N TRP A 66 -5.93 -27.18 7.66
CA TRP A 66 -5.07 -28.22 8.23
C TRP A 66 -5.45 -28.43 9.70
N LEU A 67 -5.90 -29.63 10.06
CA LEU A 67 -6.32 -29.98 11.43
C LEU A 67 -5.23 -30.71 12.20
N ASP A 68 -4.59 -30.03 13.15
CA ASP A 68 -3.76 -30.68 14.18
C ASP A 68 -4.63 -31.19 15.34
N PHE A 69 -4.60 -32.51 15.58
CA PHE A 69 -5.26 -33.13 16.74
C PHE A 69 -4.28 -33.28 17.91
N PHE A 70 -4.64 -32.73 19.07
CA PHE A 70 -3.83 -32.81 20.29
C PHE A 70 -4.54 -33.65 21.38
N PRO A 71 -3.82 -34.48 22.15
CA PRO A 71 -4.40 -35.21 23.27
C PRO A 71 -4.80 -34.25 24.38
N MET A 72 -5.94 -34.52 25.04
CA MET A 72 -6.53 -33.63 26.08
C MET A 72 -5.64 -33.42 27.33
N SER A 73 -4.56 -34.19 27.49
CA SER A 73 -3.55 -34.00 28.53
C SER A 73 -2.53 -32.90 28.21
N ARG A 74 -2.43 -32.49 26.94
CA ARG A 74 -1.65 -31.31 26.54
C ARG A 74 -2.45 -30.05 26.91
N PRO A 75 -1.84 -29.01 27.50
CA PRO A 75 -2.53 -27.73 27.62
C PRO A 75 -2.95 -27.22 26.23
N PRO A 76 -4.00 -26.39 26.12
CA PRO A 76 -4.40 -25.80 24.85
C PRO A 76 -3.22 -25.17 24.11
N GLY A 77 -3.29 -25.16 22.78
CA GLY A 77 -2.29 -24.50 21.94
C GLY A 77 -2.21 -22.99 22.19
N SER A 78 -1.34 -22.32 21.44
CA SER A 78 -1.32 -20.85 21.40
C SER A 78 -2.75 -20.30 21.19
N ALA A 79 -3.07 -19.19 21.87
CA ALA A 79 -4.37 -18.56 21.76
C ALA A 79 -4.79 -18.36 20.30
N MET A 80 -6.08 -18.53 20.01
CA MET A 80 -6.62 -18.45 18.65
C MET A 80 -6.18 -17.14 17.98
N THR A 81 -5.55 -17.26 16.81
CA THR A 81 -5.15 -16.11 16.01
C THR A 81 -6.37 -15.26 15.66
N ASP A 82 -6.35 -13.99 16.04
CA ASP A 82 -7.37 -13.05 15.58
C ASP A 82 -7.19 -12.80 14.08
N ILE A 83 -8.17 -13.23 13.29
CA ILE A 83 -8.23 -13.04 11.83
C ILE A 83 -9.06 -11.82 11.44
N THR A 84 -9.46 -10.98 12.41
CA THR A 84 -10.14 -9.70 12.15
C THR A 84 -9.28 -8.85 11.21
N PRO A 85 -9.82 -8.35 10.08
CA PRO A 85 -9.06 -7.52 9.17
C PRO A 85 -8.44 -6.31 9.88
N PRO A 86 -7.14 -6.03 9.67
CA PRO A 86 -6.48 -4.88 10.29
C PRO A 86 -7.21 -3.59 9.93
N LYS A 87 -7.46 -2.75 10.95
CA LYS A 87 -8.03 -1.42 10.76
C LYS A 87 -6.94 -0.47 10.30
N PRO A 88 -7.24 0.51 9.42
CA PRO A 88 -6.26 1.51 9.05
C PRO A 88 -5.96 2.46 10.22
N THR A 89 -4.70 2.89 10.29
CA THR A 89 -4.17 3.85 11.27
C THR A 89 -4.21 5.25 10.65
N ASN A 90 -4.54 6.28 11.43
CA ASN A 90 -4.45 7.67 10.98
C ASN A 90 -2.97 8.13 10.98
N TYR A 91 -2.52 8.72 9.88
CA TYR A 91 -1.19 9.29 9.68
C TYR A 91 -1.26 10.72 9.16
N GLN A 92 -0.21 11.50 9.41
CA GLN A 92 -0.04 12.85 8.89
C GLN A 92 1.28 12.94 8.10
N LEU A 93 1.20 13.21 6.81
CA LEU A 93 2.37 13.56 5.98
C LEU A 93 2.60 15.07 6.10
N ARG A 94 3.85 15.47 6.28
CA ARG A 94 4.27 16.87 6.22
C ARG A 94 5.34 17.02 5.14
N VAL A 95 5.02 17.73 4.07
CA VAL A 95 5.99 18.08 3.01
C VAL A 95 6.33 19.55 3.20
N THR A 96 7.62 19.87 3.37
CA THR A 96 8.07 21.27 3.45
C THR A 96 8.85 21.59 2.18
N VAL A 97 8.39 22.59 1.42
CA VAL A 97 9.03 23.10 0.21
C VAL A 97 9.70 24.42 0.59
N TRP A 98 11.00 24.53 0.34
CA TRP A 98 11.79 25.61 0.91
C TRP A 98 12.23 26.63 -0.14
N ASN A 99 13.01 26.25 -1.16
CA ASN A 99 13.20 27.02 -2.39
C ASN A 99 13.37 26.12 -3.64
N THR A 100 13.01 26.64 -4.81
CA THR A 100 13.39 26.09 -6.13
C THR A 100 14.81 26.54 -6.52
N ALA A 101 15.42 25.88 -7.50
CA ALA A 101 16.64 26.29 -8.18
C ALA A 101 16.67 25.68 -9.59
N ASP A 102 17.30 26.35 -10.55
CA ASP A 102 17.38 25.91 -11.95
C ASP A 102 15.99 25.66 -12.60
N VAL A 103 14.95 26.46 -12.30
CA VAL A 103 13.63 26.38 -12.98
C VAL A 103 13.64 27.10 -14.34
N GLU A 104 12.88 26.57 -15.33
CA GLU A 104 12.76 27.15 -16.69
C GLU A 104 12.13 28.55 -16.59
N LEU A 105 12.70 29.54 -17.30
CA LEU A 105 12.26 30.93 -17.29
C LEU A 105 11.42 31.24 -18.55
N ASN A 106 10.09 31.19 -18.39
CA ASN A 106 9.15 31.24 -19.51
C ASN A 106 8.76 32.67 -19.88
N ASP A 107 8.60 33.59 -18.92
CA ASP A 107 8.37 35.01 -19.21
C ASP A 107 9.55 35.62 -19.96
N GLU A 108 9.26 36.63 -20.79
CA GLU A 108 10.27 37.52 -21.36
C GLU A 108 9.77 38.96 -21.36
N ASN A 109 10.49 39.85 -20.68
CA ASN A 109 10.12 41.25 -20.58
C ASN A 109 10.32 41.97 -21.92
N ILE A 110 9.20 42.30 -22.58
CA ILE A 110 9.09 42.92 -23.91
C ILE A 110 10.00 44.15 -24.10
N LEU A 111 10.36 44.87 -23.03
CA LEU A 111 11.20 46.09 -23.09
C LEU A 111 12.69 45.84 -22.85
N THR A 112 13.09 44.70 -22.28
CA THR A 112 14.49 44.44 -21.88
C THR A 112 15.07 43.12 -22.37
N GLY A 113 14.23 42.16 -22.82
CA GLY A 113 14.67 40.79 -23.11
C GLY A 113 15.09 39.99 -21.86
N GLU A 114 14.80 40.50 -20.66
CA GLU A 114 15.06 39.80 -19.41
C GLU A 114 14.03 38.68 -19.23
N LYS A 115 14.51 37.44 -19.07
CA LYS A 115 13.65 36.28 -18.82
C LYS A 115 13.39 36.09 -17.34
N THR A 116 12.16 35.76 -16.99
CA THR A 116 11.71 35.61 -15.60
C THR A 116 10.72 34.45 -15.44
N SER A 117 10.31 34.18 -14.19
CA SER A 117 9.13 33.35 -13.85
C SER A 117 8.56 33.75 -12.48
N ASP A 118 7.24 33.67 -12.33
CA ASP A 118 6.47 33.86 -11.10
C ASP A 118 6.17 32.47 -10.47
N ILE A 119 7.22 31.84 -9.93
CA ILE A 119 7.24 30.41 -9.59
C ILE A 119 6.34 30.09 -8.38
N TYR A 120 5.56 29.02 -8.44
CA TYR A 120 4.89 28.44 -7.26
C TYR A 120 4.79 26.90 -7.32
N VAL A 121 4.40 26.26 -6.21
CA VAL A 121 4.36 24.80 -6.09
C VAL A 121 3.00 24.30 -5.59
N LYS A 122 2.46 23.26 -6.25
CA LYS A 122 1.25 22.51 -5.86
C LYS A 122 1.63 21.11 -5.35
N ALA A 123 0.92 20.60 -4.34
CA ALA A 123 1.13 19.25 -3.82
C ALA A 123 -0.16 18.60 -3.31
N TRP A 124 -0.26 17.26 -3.46
CA TRP A 124 -1.39 16.45 -2.98
C TRP A 124 -1.02 14.97 -2.88
N ILE A 125 -1.78 14.20 -2.10
CA ILE A 125 -1.68 12.73 -2.09
C ILE A 125 -2.54 12.17 -3.23
N ILE A 126 -1.98 11.27 -4.05
CA ILE A 126 -2.72 10.59 -5.13
C ILE A 126 -3.92 9.87 -4.52
N GLY A 127 -5.08 9.98 -5.17
CA GLY A 127 -6.32 9.30 -4.79
C GLY A 127 -7.28 10.22 -4.04
N GLU A 128 -6.76 11.00 -3.10
CA GLU A 128 -7.50 12.13 -2.55
C GLU A 128 -7.51 13.25 -3.59
N LYS A 129 -8.70 13.74 -3.93
CA LYS A 129 -8.92 14.75 -4.97
C LYS A 129 -9.32 16.11 -4.40
N THR A 130 -9.66 16.17 -3.12
CA THR A 130 -10.14 17.39 -2.45
C THR A 130 -9.03 18.14 -1.73
N ASP A 131 -8.00 17.45 -1.26
CA ASP A 131 -6.86 18.04 -0.54
C ASP A 131 -5.68 18.36 -1.48
N VAL A 132 -5.92 19.29 -2.42
CA VAL A 132 -4.86 19.86 -3.27
C VAL A 132 -4.43 21.22 -2.68
N GLN A 133 -3.18 21.27 -2.22
CA GLN A 133 -2.61 22.45 -1.57
C GLN A 133 -1.60 23.14 -2.49
N GLN A 134 -1.39 24.45 -2.31
CA GLN A 134 -0.37 25.22 -3.04
C GLN A 134 0.39 26.18 -2.11
N THR A 135 1.57 26.62 -2.54
CA THR A 135 2.35 27.69 -1.90
C THR A 135 1.77 29.08 -2.22
N ASP A 136 2.39 30.10 -1.63
CA ASP A 136 2.48 31.44 -2.20
C ASP A 136 3.30 31.47 -3.51
N ILE A 137 3.29 32.61 -4.21
CA ILE A 137 3.98 32.82 -5.49
C ILE A 137 5.28 33.59 -5.25
N HIS A 138 6.39 33.08 -5.79
CA HIS A 138 7.67 33.77 -5.79
C HIS A 138 7.83 34.59 -7.08
N TYR A 139 7.42 35.85 -6.99
CA TYR A 139 7.41 36.78 -8.13
C TYR A 139 8.80 37.08 -8.68
N ARG A 140 8.92 37.06 -10.01
CA ARG A 140 10.04 37.51 -10.84
C ARG A 140 11.39 36.89 -10.45
N SER A 141 11.44 35.56 -10.41
CA SER A 141 12.71 34.83 -10.39
C SER A 141 13.55 35.20 -11.62
N LEU A 142 14.83 35.50 -11.41
CA LEU A 142 15.80 35.79 -12.49
C LEU A 142 16.79 34.61 -12.73
N THR A 143 16.74 33.59 -11.87
CA THR A 143 17.73 32.49 -11.79
C THR A 143 17.07 31.11 -11.79
N GLY A 144 15.74 31.03 -11.83
CA GLY A 144 14.99 29.81 -11.57
C GLY A 144 14.89 29.45 -10.07
N GLU A 145 15.45 30.29 -9.20
CA GLU A 145 15.31 30.18 -7.75
C GLU A 145 14.06 30.94 -7.26
N GLY A 146 13.32 30.35 -6.33
CA GLY A 146 12.18 30.98 -5.67
C GLY A 146 11.95 30.38 -4.31
N ASN A 147 11.77 31.22 -3.29
CA ASN A 147 11.81 30.85 -1.86
C ASN A 147 10.43 30.97 -1.21
N PHE A 148 10.03 29.93 -0.46
CA PHE A 148 8.68 29.70 0.06
C PHE A 148 8.62 29.38 1.56
N ASN A 149 9.55 28.53 2.08
CA ASN A 149 9.48 28.00 3.46
C ASN A 149 8.07 27.43 3.83
N TRP A 150 7.41 26.82 2.85
CA TRP A 150 6.01 26.42 2.93
C TRP A 150 5.85 24.99 3.43
N ARG A 151 4.86 24.71 4.27
CA ARG A 151 4.59 23.36 4.79
C ARG A 151 3.18 22.89 4.47
N PHE A 152 3.09 21.97 3.53
CA PHE A 152 1.90 21.16 3.30
C PHE A 152 1.71 20.15 4.43
N ILE A 153 0.45 19.91 4.80
CA ILE A 153 0.05 18.96 5.83
C ILE A 153 -1.13 18.15 5.29
N PHE A 154 -0.94 16.85 5.10
CA PHE A 154 -1.95 15.93 4.57
C PHE A 154 -2.27 14.87 5.63
N ASP A 155 -3.51 14.80 6.08
CA ASP A 155 -4.00 13.76 7.00
C ASP A 155 -4.68 12.63 6.21
N PHE A 156 -4.29 11.38 6.46
CA PHE A 156 -4.76 10.22 5.70
C PHE A 156 -4.79 8.94 6.53
N GLN A 157 -5.54 7.94 6.05
CA GLN A 157 -5.55 6.60 6.65
C GLN A 157 -4.61 5.66 5.92
N PHE A 158 -3.85 4.85 6.66
CA PHE A 158 -2.87 3.90 6.14
C PHE A 158 -3.10 2.50 6.70
N LEU A 159 -2.98 1.49 5.85
CA LEU A 159 -3.17 0.09 6.21
C LEU A 159 -1.82 -0.63 6.18
N ASP A 160 -1.19 -0.76 7.34
CA ASP A 160 0.21 -1.21 7.48
C ASP A 160 0.50 -2.57 6.82
N ILE A 161 -0.42 -3.54 6.93
CA ILE A 161 -0.25 -4.88 6.34
C ILE A 161 -0.35 -4.88 4.79
N GLU A 162 -1.12 -3.97 4.20
CA GLU A 162 -1.19 -3.82 2.73
C GLU A 162 -0.21 -2.77 2.17
N GLN A 163 0.42 -1.97 3.04
CA GLN A 163 1.23 -0.79 2.70
C GLN A 163 0.50 0.18 1.75
N LYS A 164 -0.80 0.45 2.01
CA LYS A 164 -1.68 1.29 1.18
C LYS A 164 -2.38 2.40 1.96
N ILE A 165 -2.63 3.53 1.29
CA ILE A 165 -3.56 4.56 1.77
C ILE A 165 -5.00 4.07 1.55
N VAL A 166 -5.86 4.33 2.53
CA VAL A 166 -7.29 4.05 2.53
C VAL A 166 -8.05 5.37 2.48
N PHE A 167 -9.05 5.47 1.61
CA PHE A 167 -9.91 6.65 1.48
C PHE A 167 -11.33 6.24 1.08
N GLU A 168 -12.32 6.99 1.56
CA GLU A 168 -13.73 6.76 1.27
C GLU A 168 -14.20 7.66 0.11
N SER A 169 -14.69 7.05 -0.97
CA SER A 169 -15.03 7.75 -2.20
C SER A 169 -16.50 7.53 -2.58
N LYS A 170 -17.25 8.61 -2.77
CA LYS A 170 -18.61 8.57 -3.35
C LYS A 170 -18.49 8.70 -4.87
N ASP A 171 -18.27 7.58 -5.55
CA ASP A 171 -17.97 7.55 -7.00
C ASP A 171 -19.13 7.97 -7.90
N SER A 172 -20.35 8.07 -7.37
CA SER A 172 -21.50 8.62 -8.08
C SER A 172 -22.53 9.17 -7.10
N VAL A 173 -23.17 10.28 -7.48
CA VAL A 173 -24.34 10.84 -6.77
C VAL A 173 -25.52 9.84 -6.74
N PHE A 174 -25.51 8.85 -7.65
CA PHE A 174 -26.51 7.79 -7.75
C PHE A 174 -26.13 6.48 -7.04
N GLN A 175 -24.93 6.39 -6.44
CA GLN A 175 -24.52 5.22 -5.66
C GLN A 175 -24.84 5.40 -4.17
N VAL A 176 -25.63 4.49 -3.61
CA VAL A 176 -25.99 4.47 -2.19
C VAL A 176 -24.90 3.76 -1.38
N GLY A 177 -23.79 4.46 -1.13
CA GLY A 177 -22.70 3.97 -0.29
C GLY A 177 -21.40 4.76 -0.44
N ASN A 178 -20.49 4.59 0.53
CA ASN A 178 -19.10 5.04 0.41
C ASN A 178 -18.25 3.87 -0.08
N THR A 179 -17.56 4.02 -1.21
CA THR A 179 -16.64 3.01 -1.74
C THR A 179 -15.28 3.19 -1.09
N VAL A 180 -14.86 2.24 -0.25
CA VAL A 180 -13.52 2.22 0.35
C VAL A 180 -12.49 1.84 -0.72
N LYS A 181 -11.56 2.75 -1.02
CA LYS A 181 -10.47 2.53 -1.97
C LYS A 181 -9.14 2.36 -1.25
N LYS A 182 -8.27 1.52 -1.82
CA LYS A 182 -6.93 1.23 -1.31
C LYS A 182 -5.89 1.41 -2.42
N ILE A 183 -4.86 2.23 -2.20
CA ILE A 183 -3.86 2.60 -3.23
C ILE A 183 -2.44 2.73 -2.66
N PRO A 184 -1.39 2.62 -3.50
CA PRO A 184 -0.02 2.90 -3.06
C PRO A 184 0.15 4.34 -2.56
N PRO A 185 0.79 4.56 -1.40
CA PRO A 185 1.00 5.89 -0.82
C PRO A 185 1.95 6.71 -1.69
N ARG A 186 1.40 7.64 -2.47
CA ARG A 186 2.18 8.52 -3.35
C ARG A 186 1.76 9.96 -3.16
N VAL A 187 2.71 10.84 -2.91
CA VAL A 187 2.51 12.29 -2.97
C VAL A 187 3.01 12.80 -4.31
N VAL A 188 2.27 13.73 -4.92
CA VAL A 188 2.67 14.48 -6.11
C VAL A 188 3.09 15.87 -5.66
N ILE A 189 4.16 16.37 -6.26
CA ILE A 189 4.63 17.75 -6.13
C ILE A 189 4.80 18.27 -7.56
N ARG A 190 4.30 19.47 -7.86
CA ARG A 190 4.44 20.13 -9.17
C ARG A 190 4.85 21.58 -9.03
N VAL A 191 5.79 22.00 -9.87
CA VAL A 191 6.19 23.40 -10.04
C VAL A 191 5.43 24.00 -11.23
N TYR A 192 5.02 25.24 -11.10
CA TYR A 192 4.25 26.02 -12.06
C TYR A 192 4.80 27.45 -12.18
N ASP A 193 4.56 28.06 -13.33
CA ASP A 193 4.65 29.52 -13.53
C ASP A 193 3.25 30.16 -13.33
N ALA A 194 3.18 31.42 -12.91
CA ALA A 194 1.91 32.10 -12.61
C ALA A 194 1.56 33.21 -13.61
N ASP A 195 0.95 32.82 -14.73
CA ASP A 195 0.50 33.74 -15.78
C ASP A 195 -0.56 34.75 -15.29
N PHE A 196 -0.36 36.04 -15.59
CA PHE A 196 -1.37 37.07 -15.30
C PHE A 196 -2.54 37.10 -16.32
N PHE A 197 -2.29 36.68 -17.57
CA PHE A 197 -3.25 36.81 -18.69
C PHE A 197 -3.60 35.49 -19.40
N SER A 198 -2.88 34.41 -19.11
CA SER A 198 -3.04 33.08 -19.72
C SER A 198 -3.31 32.03 -18.64
N ALA A 199 -2.77 30.82 -18.73
CA ALA A 199 -3.09 29.74 -17.82
C ALA A 199 -1.80 29.05 -17.36
N ASP A 200 -1.52 29.16 -16.07
CA ASP A 200 -0.34 28.69 -15.32
C ASP A 200 0.48 27.59 -16.03
N ASP A 201 1.67 27.94 -16.49
CA ASP A 201 2.51 27.04 -17.27
C ASP A 201 3.08 25.92 -16.38
N PHE A 202 3.04 24.67 -16.85
CA PHE A 202 3.44 23.51 -16.05
C PHE A 202 4.91 23.15 -16.26
N LEU A 203 5.75 23.51 -15.28
CA LEU A 203 7.21 23.43 -15.39
C LEU A 203 7.79 22.05 -15.03
N GLY A 204 7.18 21.31 -14.08
CA GLY A 204 7.57 19.91 -13.86
C GLY A 204 6.97 19.21 -12.63
N GLU A 205 6.97 17.88 -12.65
CA GLU A 205 6.38 17.01 -11.62
C GLU A 205 7.43 16.10 -10.96
N CYS A 206 7.25 15.84 -9.66
CA CYS A 206 7.87 14.72 -8.95
C CYS A 206 6.79 13.90 -8.22
N ILE A 207 6.79 12.57 -8.41
CA ILE A 207 5.91 11.65 -7.67
C ILE A 207 6.74 10.80 -6.72
N LEU A 208 6.52 10.96 -5.41
CA LEU A 208 7.26 10.27 -4.37
C LEU A 208 6.39 9.17 -3.72
N ASN A 209 6.81 7.91 -3.86
CA ASN A 209 6.19 6.77 -3.18
C ASN A 209 6.71 6.69 -1.73
N LEU A 210 5.83 6.85 -0.75
CA LEU A 210 6.21 6.91 0.67
C LEU A 210 6.71 5.56 1.23
N THR A 211 6.45 4.43 0.58
CA THR A 211 6.97 3.11 1.01
C THR A 211 8.30 2.73 0.37
N SER A 212 8.70 3.42 -0.71
CA SER A 212 9.94 3.15 -1.45
C SER A 212 10.47 4.46 -2.06
N LEU A 213 10.73 5.43 -1.18
CA LEU A 213 11.07 6.79 -1.52
C LEU A 213 12.56 6.90 -1.84
N LYS A 214 12.91 7.30 -3.07
CA LYS A 214 14.29 7.46 -3.50
C LYS A 214 14.97 8.60 -2.74
N CYS A 215 16.21 8.39 -2.28
CA CYS A 215 16.97 9.42 -1.60
C CYS A 215 17.20 10.62 -2.53
N GLY A 216 16.69 11.80 -2.16
CA GLY A 216 17.07 13.05 -2.83
C GLY A 216 18.56 13.35 -2.65
N SER A 217 19.12 14.18 -3.52
CA SER A 217 20.53 14.56 -3.43
C SER A 217 20.81 15.54 -2.29
N LYS A 218 22.09 15.79 -2.01
CA LYS A 218 22.54 16.79 -1.03
C LYS A 218 22.59 18.22 -1.60
N THR A 219 22.77 18.38 -2.91
CA THR A 219 22.78 19.70 -3.60
C THR A 219 21.91 19.69 -4.85
N SER A 220 21.52 20.88 -5.30
CA SER A 220 20.90 21.19 -6.60
C SER A 220 21.69 20.61 -7.77
N ASP A 221 22.96 20.97 -7.86
CA ASP A 221 23.89 20.62 -8.95
C ASP A 221 24.08 19.10 -9.08
N SER A 222 23.99 18.35 -7.98
CA SER A 222 24.03 16.89 -7.96
C SER A 222 22.65 16.21 -8.06
N CYS A 223 21.57 16.97 -8.03
CA CYS A 223 20.21 16.49 -8.30
C CYS A 223 20.03 16.25 -9.80
N LYS A 224 19.72 15.01 -10.20
CA LYS A 224 19.55 14.58 -11.60
C LYS A 224 18.44 13.53 -11.71
N ALA A 225 17.72 13.49 -12.83
CA ALA A 225 16.59 12.58 -13.08
C ALA A 225 16.85 11.11 -12.67
N LYS A 226 18.09 10.64 -12.92
CA LYS A 226 18.64 9.32 -12.57
C LYS A 226 18.49 8.93 -11.07
N ILE A 227 18.15 9.86 -10.18
CA ILE A 227 17.77 9.61 -8.78
C ILE A 227 16.43 8.85 -8.68
N LEU A 228 15.45 9.19 -9.52
CA LEU A 228 14.13 8.55 -9.52
C LEU A 228 14.24 7.10 -10.05
N ASP A 229 15.04 6.90 -11.10
CA ASP A 229 15.32 5.61 -11.73
C ASP A 229 16.32 4.72 -10.96
N ALA A 230 16.87 5.21 -9.84
CA ALA A 230 17.94 4.52 -9.12
C ALA A 230 17.51 3.11 -8.67
N LYS A 231 18.19 2.07 -9.16
CA LYS A 231 17.79 0.65 -8.95
C LYS A 231 17.91 0.14 -7.51
N HIS A 232 18.48 0.93 -6.60
CA HIS A 232 18.56 0.61 -5.18
C HIS A 232 17.19 0.67 -4.50
N GLU A 233 17.04 -0.06 -3.39
CA GLU A 233 15.83 -0.05 -2.57
C GLU A 233 15.52 1.36 -2.06
N GLY A 234 14.24 1.72 -2.06
CA GLY A 234 13.78 3.01 -1.56
C GLY A 234 13.60 3.02 -0.04
N ILE A 235 13.61 4.22 0.54
CA ILE A 235 13.32 4.42 1.96
C ILE A 235 11.81 4.30 2.20
N ASN A 236 11.41 3.45 3.14
CA ASN A 236 10.06 3.49 3.68
C ASN A 236 9.95 4.62 4.72
N LEU A 237 9.13 5.64 4.44
CA LEU A 237 8.95 6.83 5.28
C LEU A 237 8.15 6.52 6.56
N PHE A 238 7.31 5.47 6.55
CA PHE A 238 6.56 5.03 7.73
C PHE A 238 7.49 4.44 8.81
N THR A 239 8.62 3.84 8.41
CA THR A 239 9.69 3.44 9.34
C THR A 239 10.67 4.59 9.59
N LYS A 240 11.22 5.22 8.55
CA LYS A 240 12.13 6.37 8.65
C LYS A 240 11.36 7.69 8.58
N LYS A 241 10.77 8.08 9.71
CA LYS A 241 9.84 9.23 9.90
C LYS A 241 10.27 10.62 9.38
N ARG A 242 11.51 10.81 8.92
CA ARG A 242 11.97 12.04 8.26
C ARG A 242 13.09 11.74 7.25
N ILE A 243 13.01 12.44 6.12
CA ILE A 243 14.08 12.63 5.13
C ILE A 243 14.09 14.11 4.69
N ALA A 244 15.17 14.53 4.05
CA ALA A 244 15.35 15.81 3.38
C ALA A 244 16.34 15.60 2.22
N GLY A 245 16.33 16.48 1.21
CA GLY A 245 17.19 16.37 0.03
C GLY A 245 16.52 16.89 -1.25
N TRP A 246 17.29 17.04 -2.31
CA TRP A 246 16.84 17.55 -3.60
C TRP A 246 16.23 16.44 -4.45
N TRP A 247 15.03 16.67 -4.98
CA TRP A 247 14.41 15.80 -5.98
C TRP A 247 14.27 16.53 -7.32
N PRO A 248 14.52 15.84 -8.45
CA PRO A 248 14.40 16.45 -9.77
C PRO A 248 12.92 16.57 -10.14
N MET A 249 12.54 17.72 -10.68
CA MET A 249 11.23 17.91 -11.29
C MET A 249 11.33 17.52 -12.76
N ILE A 250 10.39 16.69 -13.23
CA ILE A 250 10.37 16.20 -14.61
C ILE A 250 9.35 17.02 -15.40
N ALA A 251 9.86 17.82 -16.35
CA ALA A 251 9.07 18.61 -17.27
C ALA A 251 8.23 17.72 -18.22
N PRO A 252 7.06 18.20 -18.70
CA PRO A 252 6.30 17.50 -19.72
C PRO A 252 7.08 17.46 -21.05
N GLN A 253 7.07 16.32 -21.74
CA GLN A 253 7.62 16.25 -23.10
C GLN A 253 6.73 17.06 -24.07
N LYS A 254 7.20 18.27 -24.44
CA LYS A 254 6.61 19.10 -25.50
C LYS A 254 6.57 18.27 -26.80
N GLN A 255 5.39 18.00 -27.35
CA GLN A 255 5.21 17.10 -28.50
C GLN A 255 5.87 17.66 -29.77
N GLY A 256 7.05 17.18 -30.12
CA GLY A 256 7.68 17.43 -31.42
C GLY A 256 9.20 17.61 -31.41
N GLU A 257 9.81 18.01 -30.29
CA GLU A 257 11.25 18.21 -30.22
C GLU A 257 11.99 17.04 -29.55
N ILE A 258 12.90 16.42 -30.30
CA ILE A 258 13.95 15.55 -29.76
C ILE A 258 15.13 16.44 -29.37
N ARG A 259 15.15 16.90 -28.12
CA ARG A 259 16.31 17.50 -27.44
C ARG A 259 16.54 16.78 -26.10
N GLY A 260 17.76 16.83 -25.57
CA GLY A 260 18.23 15.88 -24.56
C GLY A 260 18.52 16.48 -23.18
N GLU A 261 18.03 15.81 -22.13
CA GLU A 261 18.41 15.96 -20.70
C GLU A 261 18.47 17.40 -20.12
N ASP A 262 17.37 18.16 -20.22
CA ASP A 262 17.17 19.37 -19.40
C ASP A 262 16.58 19.04 -18.00
N LEU A 263 16.88 19.87 -16.99
CA LEU A 263 16.85 19.49 -15.56
C LEU A 263 16.49 20.66 -14.64
N LEU A 264 15.45 20.53 -13.81
CA LEU A 264 15.01 21.58 -12.85
C LEU A 264 14.93 21.04 -11.39
N GLY A 265 15.22 21.86 -10.37
CA GLY A 265 15.43 21.40 -8.97
C GLY A 265 14.75 22.20 -7.84
N VAL A 266 14.60 21.58 -6.65
CA VAL A 266 13.96 22.17 -5.43
C VAL A 266 14.48 21.48 -4.13
N CYS A 267 14.90 22.22 -3.08
CA CYS A 267 15.07 21.76 -1.67
C CYS A 267 15.10 22.97 -0.69
N PRO A 268 15.95 23.24 0.38
CA PRO A 268 17.11 22.56 0.99
C PRO A 268 17.03 22.15 2.50
N LEU A 269 15.95 22.47 3.26
CA LEU A 269 15.81 22.17 4.73
C LEU A 269 14.82 21.02 5.05
#